data_AF-A0AAD4UUQ0-F1
#
_entry.id   AF-A0AAD4UUQ0-F1
#
_cell.length_a   1.000
_cell.length_b   1.000
_cell.length_c   1.000
_cell.angle_alpha   90.00
_cell.angle_beta   90.00
_cell.angle_gamma   90.00
#
_symmetry.space_group_name_H-M   'P 1'
#
loop_
_entity.id
_entity.type
_entity.pdbx_description
1 polymer ?
#
loop_
_entity_poly.entity_id
_entity_poly.type
_entity_poly.pdbx_seq_one_letter_code
_entity_poly.pdbx_strand_id
1 'polypeptide(L)'
;MGKSITLEALVRFCQAVETLYTRDYLRRPTPRDLQRLLQKAEARGFPGMIGSIDCMHWQWKNCPTTWQGDYGNRKGQKSIILEAVAGFDTWVWHAFFGVAGS
;
A
#
# COMPACT_ATOMS: atom_id res chain seq x y z
N MET A 1 -23.28 17.63 -14.02
CA MET A 1 -23.95 16.84 -12.95
C MET A 1 -23.42 15.41 -12.82
N GLY A 2 -23.32 14.58 -13.88
CA GLY A 2 -22.90 13.17 -13.75
C GLY A 2 -21.51 12.91 -13.14
N LYS A 3 -20.48 13.72 -13.47
CA LYS A 3 -19.12 13.56 -12.90
C LYS A 3 -19.08 13.68 -11.37
N SER A 4 -19.99 14.47 -10.78
CA SER A 4 -20.06 14.68 -9.33
C SER A 4 -20.62 13.47 -8.60
N ILE A 5 -21.63 12.80 -9.18
CA ILE A 5 -22.30 11.64 -8.58
C ILE A 5 -21.38 10.42 -8.60
N THR A 6 -20.65 10.20 -9.71
CA THR A 6 -19.69 9.09 -9.80
C THR A 6 -18.53 9.24 -8.82
N LEU A 7 -18.01 10.46 -8.65
CA LEU A 7 -16.96 10.73 -7.67
C LEU A 7 -17.45 10.47 -6.24
N GLU A 8 -18.65 10.96 -5.91
CA GLU A 8 -19.24 10.72 -4.59
C GLU A 8 -19.47 9.24 -4.31
N ALA A 9 -19.99 8.48 -5.29
CA ALA A 9 -20.19 7.04 -5.17
C ALA A 9 -18.85 6.30 -4.95
N LEU A 10 -17.80 6.68 -5.68
CA LEU A 10 -16.46 6.12 -5.50
C LEU A 10 -15.91 6.40 -4.10
N VAL A 11 -16.04 7.63 -3.61
CA VAL A 11 -15.58 8.01 -2.26
C VAL A 11 -16.29 7.17 -1.20
N ARG A 12 -17.63 7.04 -1.28
CA ARG A 12 -18.41 6.22 -0.34
C ARG A 12 -18.02 4.74 -0.42
N PHE A 13 -17.77 4.22 -1.62
CA PHE A 13 -17.29 2.85 -1.80
C PHE A 13 -15.94 2.62 -1.13
N CYS A 14 -14.96 3.50 -1.37
CA CYS A 14 -13.64 3.39 -0.73
C CYS A 14 -13.74 3.47 0.79
N GLN A 15 -14.54 4.39 1.33
CA GLN A 15 -14.78 4.50 2.77
C GLN A 15 -15.39 3.22 3.36
N ALA A 16 -16.34 2.59 2.65
CA ALA A 16 -16.92 1.33 3.09
C ALA A 16 -15.88 0.20 3.10
N VAL A 17 -15.06 0.10 2.05
CA VAL A 17 -13.95 -0.88 1.99
C VAL A 17 -12.97 -0.67 3.14
N GLU A 18 -12.54 0.56 3.38
CA GLU A 18 -11.64 0.90 4.49
C GLU A 18 -12.26 0.53 5.85
N THR A 19 -13.53 0.88 6.06
CA THR A 19 -14.23 0.59 7.31
C THR A 19 -14.33 -0.91 7.58
N LEU A 20 -14.60 -1.70 6.55
CA LEU A 20 -14.78 -3.15 6.66
C LEU A 20 -13.45 -3.90 6.82
N TYR A 21 -12.41 -3.50 6.11
CA TYR A 21 -11.21 -4.32 5.96
C TYR A 21 -9.95 -3.76 6.65
N THR A 22 -9.84 -2.44 6.84
CA THR A 22 -8.58 -1.86 7.36
C THR A 22 -8.22 -2.40 8.74
N ARG A 23 -9.20 -2.57 9.63
CA ARG A 23 -8.95 -3.08 10.99
C ARG A 23 -8.26 -4.44 11.00
N ASP A 24 -8.69 -5.34 10.12
CA ASP A 24 -8.21 -6.72 10.12
C ASP A 24 -7.04 -6.91 9.16
N TYR A 25 -7.06 -6.26 7.99
CA TYR A 25 -6.10 -6.53 6.92
C TYR A 25 -5.03 -5.45 6.74
N LEU A 26 -5.20 -4.24 7.28
CA LEU A 26 -4.23 -3.15 7.18
C LEU A 26 -3.99 -2.51 8.56
N ARG A 27 -3.27 -3.23 9.41
CA ARG A 27 -2.94 -2.78 10.77
C ARG A 27 -1.50 -3.09 11.14
N ARG A 28 -0.99 -2.34 12.12
CA ARG A 28 0.30 -2.65 12.73
C ARG A 28 0.27 -4.05 13.38
N PRO A 29 1.33 -4.86 13.24
CA PRO A 29 1.42 -6.14 13.95
C PRO A 29 1.32 -5.93 15.47
N THR A 30 0.54 -6.80 16.13
CA THR A 30 0.59 -6.93 17.60
C THR A 30 1.84 -7.74 17.98
N PRO A 31 2.25 -7.76 19.27
CA PRO A 31 3.34 -8.64 19.71
C PRO A 31 3.13 -10.12 19.36
N ARG A 32 1.87 -10.59 19.38
CA ARG A 32 1.51 -11.96 18.99
C ARG A 32 1.71 -12.20 17.49
N ASP A 33 1.32 -11.25 16.66
CA ASP A 33 1.55 -11.33 15.21
C ASP A 33 3.05 -11.33 14.91
N LEU A 34 3.81 -10.45 15.58
CA LEU A 34 5.25 -10.35 15.41
C LEU A 34 5.95 -11.68 15.74
N GLN A 35 5.59 -12.31 16.85
CA GLN A 35 6.10 -13.63 17.22
C GLN A 35 5.78 -14.69 16.15
N ARG A 36 4.56 -14.68 15.62
CA ARG A 36 4.14 -15.60 14.55
C ARG A 36 4.93 -15.37 13.25
N LEU A 37 5.16 -14.11 12.88
CA LEU A 37 5.94 -13.72 11.71
C LEU A 37 7.39 -14.18 11.84
N LEU A 38 8.03 -13.92 12.99
CA LEU A 38 9.39 -14.32 13.30
C LEU A 38 9.57 -15.85 13.25
N GLN A 39 8.71 -16.60 13.92
CA GLN A 39 8.75 -18.07 13.90
C GLN A 39 8.66 -18.63 12.48
N LYS A 40 7.79 -18.05 11.65
CA LYS A 40 7.62 -18.51 10.28
C LYS A 40 8.80 -18.15 9.39
N ALA A 41 9.37 -16.95 9.56
CA ALA A 41 10.54 -16.52 8.83
C ALA A 41 11.76 -17.37 9.18
N GLU A 42 11.97 -17.66 10.47
CA GLU A 42 13.00 -18.56 10.96
C GLU A 42 12.85 -19.97 10.38
N ALA A 43 11.65 -20.54 10.37
CA ALA A 43 11.37 -21.84 9.74
C ALA A 43 11.64 -21.87 8.23
N ARG A 44 11.71 -20.70 7.58
CA ARG A 44 12.06 -20.54 6.15
C ARG A 44 13.53 -20.18 5.92
N GLY A 45 14.34 -20.10 6.98
CA GLY A 45 15.77 -19.76 6.90
C GLY A 45 16.07 -18.25 6.94
N PHE A 46 15.14 -17.43 7.42
CA PHE A 46 15.31 -15.97 7.56
C PHE A 46 15.14 -15.51 9.01
N PRO A 47 16.08 -15.82 9.93
CA PRO A 47 15.99 -15.41 11.33
C PRO A 47 15.88 -13.89 11.49
N GLY A 48 14.94 -13.42 12.30
CA GLY A 48 14.72 -11.99 12.58
C GLY A 48 13.91 -11.22 11.52
N MET A 49 13.57 -11.84 10.38
CA MET A 49 12.75 -11.21 9.35
C MET A 49 11.26 -11.21 9.78
N ILE A 50 10.60 -10.06 9.64
CA ILE A 50 9.18 -9.90 9.97
C ILE A 50 8.28 -9.79 8.74
N GLY A 51 8.88 -9.66 7.56
CA GLY A 51 8.20 -9.58 6.28
C GLY A 51 9.18 -9.19 5.17
N SER A 52 8.74 -9.33 3.93
CA SER A 52 9.41 -8.75 2.75
C SER A 52 8.64 -7.52 2.32
N ILE A 53 9.37 -6.45 2.06
CA ILE A 53 8.82 -5.26 1.42
C ILE A 53 8.82 -5.51 -0.09
N ASP A 54 7.72 -5.17 -0.76
CA ASP A 54 7.64 -5.09 -2.22
C ASP A 54 7.06 -3.74 -2.64
N CYS A 55 7.48 -3.27 -3.82
CA CYS A 55 7.12 -1.97 -4.37
C CYS A 55 6.46 -2.12 -5.73
N MET A 56 5.28 -1.50 -5.89
CA MET A 56 4.56 -1.46 -7.16
C MET A 56 4.48 -0.03 -7.69
N HIS A 57 4.93 0.19 -8.91
CA HIS A 57 4.71 1.46 -9.62
C HIS A 57 3.28 1.51 -10.15
N TRP A 58 2.45 2.37 -9.57
CA TRP A 58 1.12 2.64 -10.08
C TRP A 58 1.16 3.84 -11.00
N GLN A 59 0.96 3.62 -12.30
CA GLN A 59 0.93 4.70 -13.28
C GLN A 59 -0.22 5.68 -13.01
N TRP A 60 0.11 6.95 -12.87
CA TRP A 60 -0.83 8.04 -12.61
C TRP A 60 -1.07 8.87 -13.88
N LYS A 61 -1.97 8.38 -14.74
CA LYS A 61 -2.30 9.02 -16.03
C LYS A 61 -2.75 10.48 -15.89
N ASN A 62 -3.51 10.79 -14.83
CA ASN A 62 -4.06 12.12 -14.57
C ASN A 62 -3.28 12.88 -13.47
N CYS A 63 -1.96 12.68 -13.38
CA CYS A 63 -1.11 13.37 -12.41
C CYS A 63 -1.18 14.90 -12.64
N PRO A 64 -1.52 15.71 -11.62
CA PRO A 64 -1.57 17.16 -11.72
C PRO A 64 -0.23 17.73 -12.23
N THR A 65 -0.28 18.73 -13.11
CA THR A 65 0.93 19.35 -13.70
C THR A 65 1.93 19.81 -12.64
N THR A 66 1.45 20.32 -11.52
CA THR A 66 2.26 20.77 -10.38
C THR A 66 3.09 19.64 -9.75
N TRP A 67 2.70 18.37 -9.91
CA TRP A 67 3.35 17.21 -9.28
C TRP A 67 4.10 16.34 -10.30
N GLN A 68 4.08 16.70 -11.58
CA GLN A 68 4.69 15.90 -12.63
C GLN A 68 6.22 15.80 -12.52
N GLY A 69 6.88 16.80 -11.93
CA GLY A 69 8.33 16.77 -11.68
C GLY A 69 8.70 15.71 -10.66
N ASP A 70 7.97 15.69 -9.54
CA ASP A 70 8.28 14.84 -8.39
C ASP A 70 7.93 13.36 -8.60
N TYR A 71 6.87 13.08 -9.35
CA TYR A 71 6.39 11.71 -9.62
C TYR A 71 6.76 11.21 -11.02
N GLY A 72 7.64 11.92 -11.72
CA GLY A 72 8.09 11.58 -13.06
C GLY A 72 9.27 10.61 -13.05
N ASN A 73 9.15 9.50 -13.78
CA ASN A 73 10.30 8.62 -14.04
C ASN A 73 11.14 9.13 -15.23
N ARG A 74 12.32 8.51 -15.45
CA ARG A 74 13.24 8.84 -16.56
C ARG A 74 12.60 8.77 -17.95
N LYS A 75 11.53 7.99 -18.12
CA LYS A 75 10.79 7.84 -19.38
C LYS A 75 9.64 8.83 -19.51
N GLY A 76 9.49 9.77 -18.57
CA GLY A 76 8.43 10.78 -18.54
C GLY A 76 7.08 10.27 -18.02
N GLN A 77 6.94 8.99 -17.68
CA GLN A 77 5.71 8.45 -17.11
C GLN A 77 5.57 8.91 -15.66
N LYS A 78 4.33 9.19 -15.26
CA LYS A 78 4.02 9.57 -13.87
C LYS A 78 3.55 8.33 -13.13
N SER A 79 4.13 8.07 -11.97
CA SER A 79 3.71 6.95 -11.12
C SER A 79 3.83 7.30 -9.65
N ILE A 80 2.90 6.80 -8.85
CA ILE A 80 3.06 6.73 -7.39
C ILE A 80 3.53 5.32 -7.05
N ILE A 81 4.48 5.21 -6.12
CA ILE A 81 4.96 3.90 -5.65
C ILE A 81 4.08 3.47 -4.49
N LEU A 82 3.56 2.25 -4.53
CA LEU A 82 2.99 1.58 -3.37
C LEU A 82 4.05 0.64 -2.82
N GLU A 83 4.55 0.94 -1.64
CA GLU A 83 5.36 0.04 -0.82
C GLU A 83 4.44 -0.73 0.11
N ALA A 84 4.57 -2.06 0.19
CA ALA A 84 3.77 -2.87 1.11
C ALA A 84 4.54 -4.08 1.67
N VAL A 85 4.16 -4.47 2.88
CA VAL A 85 4.56 -5.75 3.49
C VAL A 85 3.32 -6.62 3.61
N ALA A 86 3.24 -7.64 2.76
CA ALA A 86 2.15 -8.62 2.79
C ALA A 86 2.64 -9.98 3.33
N GLY A 87 1.87 -10.54 4.26
CA GLY A 87 2.05 -11.89 4.75
C GLY A 87 1.47 -12.94 3.80
N PHE A 88 1.96 -14.17 3.92
CA PHE A 88 1.42 -15.34 3.21
C PHE A 88 -0.06 -15.63 3.52
N ASP A 89 -0.56 -15.11 4.64
CA ASP A 89 -1.94 -15.24 5.11
C ASP A 89 -2.83 -14.09 4.65
N THR A 90 -2.37 -13.29 3.69
CA THR A 90 -3.06 -12.14 3.07
C THR A 90 -3.18 -10.89 3.96
N TRP A 91 -2.49 -10.88 5.09
CA TRP A 91 -2.42 -9.71 5.97
C TRP A 91 -1.45 -8.67 5.41
N VAL A 92 -1.83 -7.40 5.41
CA VAL A 92 -0.94 -6.27 5.08
C VAL A 92 -0.49 -5.61 6.37
N TRP A 93 0.78 -5.78 6.70
CA TRP A 93 1.38 -5.27 7.94
C TRP A 93 1.89 -3.85 7.82
N HIS A 94 2.12 -3.42 6.57
CA HIS A 94 2.56 -2.08 6.20
C HIS A 94 2.08 -1.79 4.78
N ALA A 95 1.60 -0.57 4.56
CA ALA A 95 1.40 0.00 3.23
C ALA A 95 1.73 1.48 3.27
N PHE A 96 2.46 1.96 2.28
CA PHE A 96 2.84 3.36 2.14
C PHE A 96 2.81 3.74 0.66
N PHE A 97 2.14 4.85 0.35
CA PHE A 97 2.24 5.46 -0.96
C PHE A 97 3.37 6.49 -0.93
N GLY A 98 4.35 6.30 -1.80
CA GLY A 98 5.54 7.14 -1.94
C GLY A 98 5.17 8.61 -2.08
N VAL A 99 5.99 9.45 -1.47
CA VAL A 99 5.88 10.92 -1.53
C VAL A 99 7.03 11.47 -2.37
N ALA A 100 6.88 12.70 -2.85
CA ALA A 100 7.94 13.41 -3.56
C ALA A 100 9.28 13.35 -2.79
N GLY A 101 10.30 12.74 -3.41
CA GLY A 101 11.65 12.62 -2.85
C GLY A 101 11.91 11.39 -1.96
N SER A 102 10.99 10.42 -1.88
CA SER A 102 11.19 9.12 -1.18
C SER A 102 12.06 8.14 -1.95
#